data_AF-A0A378FLM7-F1
#
_entry.id   AF-A0A378FLM7-F1
#
_cell.length_a   1.000
_cell.length_b   1.000
_cell.length_c   1.000
_cell.angle_alpha   90.00
_cell.angle_beta   90.00
_cell.angle_gamma   90.00
#
_symmetry.space_group_name_H-M   'P 1'
#
loop_
_entity.id
_entity.type
_entity.pdbx_description
1 polymer ?
#
loop_
_entity_poly.entity_id
_entity_poly.type
_entity_poly.pdbx_seq_one_letter_code
_entity_poly.pdbx_strand_id
1 'polypeptide(L)' 'MFITLLLVAVVMIMDTLSAWLRRRYIGGAAVPLYQGGR' A
#
# COMPACT_ATOMS: atom_id res chain seq x y z
N MET A 1 22.74 11.10 8.41
CA MET A 1 22.11 12.29 7.80
C MET A 1 21.66 12.05 6.36
N PHE A 2 22.42 11.30 5.54
CA PHE A 2 22.00 10.95 4.16
C PHE A 2 21.05 9.73 4.12
N ILE A 3 21.38 8.68 4.86
CA ILE A 3 20.56 7.44 4.90
C ILE A 3 19.15 7.66 5.45
N THR A 4 18.98 8.67 6.29
CA THR A 4 17.68 9.07 6.83
C THR A 4 16.76 9.62 5.75
N LEU A 5 17.28 10.33 4.74
CA LEU A 5 16.50 10.80 3.59
C LEU A 5 16.03 9.64 2.72
N LEU A 6 16.90 8.64 2.53
CA LEU A 6 16.56 7.40 1.84
C LEU A 6 15.44 6.65 2.58
N LEU A 7 15.55 6.54 3.90
CA LEU A 7 14.54 5.89 4.74
C LEU A 7 13.20 6.61 4.66
N VAL A 8 13.21 7.95 4.74
CA VAL A 8 12.01 8.78 4.58
C VAL A 8 11.40 8.63 3.19
N ALA A 9 12.21 8.62 2.13
CA ALA A 9 11.71 8.42 0.77
C ALA A 9 11.00 7.06 0.61
N VAL A 10 11.59 5.98 1.15
CA VAL A 10 10.98 4.64 1.14
C VAL A 10 9.64 4.63 1.90
N VAL A 11 9.60 5.25 3.08
CA VAL A 11 8.37 5.34 3.88
C VAL A 11 7.28 6.14 3.16
N MET A 12 7.63 7.27 2.53
CA MET A 12 6.68 8.09 1.75
C MET A 12 6.13 7.33 0.54
N ILE A 13 6.97 6.54 -0.13
CA ILE A 13 6.54 5.67 -1.23
C ILE A 13 5.58 4.59 -0.72
N MET A 14 5.89 3.94 0.40
CA MET A 14 5.04 2.92 1.01
C MET A 14 3.67 3.48 1.42
N ASP A 15 3.63 4.68 2.01
CA ASP A 15 2.38 5.34 2.38
C ASP A 15 1.53 5.71 1.15
N THR A 16 2.17 6.27 0.13
CA THR A 16 1.51 6.62 -1.15
C THR A 16 0.94 5.39 -1.84
N LEU A 17 1.72 4.31 -1.91
CA LEU A 17 1.27 3.01 -2.42
C LEU A 17 0.10 2.50 -1.59
N SER A 18 0.17 2.54 -0.26
CA SER A 18 -0.91 2.07 0.60
C SER A 18 -2.20 2.87 0.40
N ALA A 19 -2.10 4.20 0.22
CA ALA A 19 -3.25 5.06 -0.08
C ALA A 19 -3.78 4.85 -1.52
N TRP A 20 -2.91 4.55 -2.47
CA TRP A 20 -3.28 4.22 -3.85
C TRP A 20 -3.97 2.87 -3.93
N LEU A 21 -3.40 1.83 -3.31
CA LEU A 21 -3.98 0.51 -3.12
C LEU A 21 -5.34 0.64 -2.42
N ARG A 22 -5.43 1.37 -1.31
CA ARG A 22 -6.71 1.60 -0.61
C ARG A 22 -7.76 2.20 -1.54
N ARG A 23 -7.43 3.24 -2.33
CA ARG A 23 -8.36 3.82 -3.30
C ARG A 23 -8.73 2.85 -4.43
N ARG A 24 -7.75 2.10 -4.94
CA ARG A 24 -7.94 1.14 -6.03
C ARG A 24 -8.75 -0.08 -5.61
N TYR A 25 -8.55 -0.58 -4.40
CA TYR A 25 -9.15 -1.81 -3.88
C TYR A 25 -10.42 -1.58 -3.06
N ILE A 26 -10.54 -0.48 -2.31
CA ILE A 26 -11.75 -0.16 -1.54
C ILE A 26 -12.78 0.57 -2.42
N GLY A 27 -12.34 1.34 -3.42
CA GLY A 27 -13.22 2.09 -4.32
C GLY A 27 -13.59 1.38 -5.64
N GLY A 28 -12.86 0.35 -6.09
CA GLY A 28 -13.07 -0.17 -7.45
C GLY A 28 -12.46 -1.51 -7.85
N ALA A 29 -12.00 -2.34 -6.91
CA ALA A 29 -11.62 -3.71 -7.22
C ALA A 29 -11.65 -4.53 -5.93
N ALA A 30 -12.70 -5.33 -5.75
CA ALA A 30 -12.71 -6.37 -4.74
C ALA A 30 -11.50 -7.28 -4.98
N VAL A 31 -10.40 -7.03 -4.28
CA VAL A 31 -9.38 -8.07 -4.09
C VAL A 31 -10.04 -9.06 -3.16
N PRO A 32 -10.31 -10.29 -3.62
CA PRO A 32 -10.90 -11.31 -2.77
C PRO A 32 -9.91 -11.55 -1.63
N LEU A 33 -10.24 -11.01 -0.46
CA LEU A 33 -9.64 -11.37 0.81
C LEU A 33 -9.95 -12.85 1.00
N TYR A 34 -9.02 -13.70 0.56
CA TYR A 34 -8.93 -15.12 0.89
C TYR A 34 -10.27 -15.89 0.79
N GLN A 35 -10.50 -16.55 -0.35
CA GLN A 35 -11.56 -17.56 -0.48
C GLN A 35 -11.17 -18.82 0.32
N GLY A 36 -11.16 -18.72 1.64
CA GLY A 36 -11.03 -19.84 2.55
C GLY A 36 -12.38 -20.55 2.72
N GLY A 37 -12.41 -21.83 2.37
CA GLY A 37 -13.38 -22.79 2.90
C GLY A 37 -14.73 -22.86 2.21
N ARG A 38 -14.82 -23.71 1.18
CA ARG A 38 -15.69 -24.90 1.14
C ARG A 38 -15.26 -25.80 0.00
#